data_AF-A0A1X1MHL2-F1
#
_entry.id   AF-A0A1X1MHL2-F1
#
_cell.length_a   1.000
_cell.length_b   1.000
_cell.length_c   1.000
_cell.angle_alpha   90.00
_cell.angle_beta   90.00
_cell.angle_gamma   90.00
#
_symmetry.space_group_name_H-M   'P 1'
#
loop_
_entity.id
_entity.type
_entity.pdbx_description
1 polymer ?
#
loop_
_entity_poly.entity_id
_entity_poly.type
_entity_poly.pdbx_seq_one_letter_code
_entity_poly.pdbx_strand_id
1 'polypeptide(L)'
;RDPLLQAVVEGREPAVSAVDLNVILCPGTGPCPAVRGSVLLYRDDSHITNTAAVMLGPALEHALVTKVQLPLRGPRLQSSQTAGTPRS
;
A
#
# COMPACT_ATOMS: atom_id res chain seq x y z
N ARG A 1 -9.11 -10.00 12.19
CA ARG A 1 -8.84 -8.57 11.90
C ARG A 1 -7.33 -8.40 11.88
N ASP A 2 -6.76 -7.85 10.81
CA ASP A 2 -5.31 -7.72 10.65
C ASP A 2 -4.75 -6.61 11.56
N PRO A 3 -3.88 -6.94 12.54
CA PRO A 3 -3.32 -5.96 13.46
C PRO A 3 -2.39 -4.94 12.79
N LEU A 4 -1.68 -5.34 11.71
CA LEU A 4 -0.79 -4.44 10.99
C LEU A 4 -1.58 -3.40 10.19
N LEU A 5 -2.60 -3.85 9.45
CA LEU A 5 -3.51 -2.94 8.74
C LEU A 5 -4.12 -1.91 9.68
N GLN A 6 -4.50 -2.32 10.89
CA GLN A 6 -5.05 -1.42 11.90
C GLN A 6 -4.03 -0.37 12.37
N ALA A 7 -2.77 -0.77 12.59
CA ALA A 7 -1.70 0.17 12.94
C ALA A 7 -1.41 1.20 11.83
N VAL A 8 -1.45 0.78 10.56
CA VAL A 8 -1.30 1.68 9.40
C VAL A 8 -2.43 2.72 9.34
N VAL A 9 -3.69 2.28 9.49
CA VAL A 9 -4.86 3.18 9.49
C VAL A 9 -4.85 4.16 10.67
N GLU A 10 -4.35 3.72 11.82
CA GLU A 10 -4.19 4.56 13.02
C GLU A 10 -2.94 5.46 12.97
N GLY A 11 -2.18 5.44 11.86
CA GLY A 11 -1.02 6.32 11.64
C GLY A 11 0.21 5.95 12.45
N ARG A 12 0.26 4.74 13.03
CA ARG A 12 1.42 4.26 13.80
C ARG A 12 2.57 3.76 12.94
N GLU A 13 2.33 3.53 11.65
CA GLU A 13 3.33 3.07 10.68
C GLU A 13 3.53 4.11 9.56
N PRO A 14 4.28 5.19 9.79
CA PRO A 14 4.36 6.34 8.87
C PRO A 14 5.04 6.04 7.53
N ALA A 15 5.82 4.95 7.44
CA ALA A 15 6.50 4.52 6.23
C ALA A 15 5.75 3.41 5.47
N VAL A 16 4.57 3.00 5.95
CA VAL A 16 3.78 1.91 5.37
C VAL A 16 2.46 2.47 4.88
N SER A 17 2.01 2.01 3.72
CA SER A 17 0.71 2.38 3.15
C SER A 17 -0.12 1.14 2.86
N ALA A 18 -1.41 1.20 3.18
CA ALA A 18 -2.38 0.20 2.78
C ALA A 18 -2.94 0.54 1.38
N VAL A 19 -2.96 -0.46 0.51
CA VAL A 19 -3.64 -0.42 -0.80
C VAL A 19 -4.79 -1.42 -0.74
N ASP A 20 -6.01 -0.91 -0.89
CA ASP A 20 -7.21 -1.76 -0.90
C ASP A 20 -7.65 -2.05 -2.34
N LEU A 21 -7.47 -3.30 -2.77
CA LEU A 21 -7.94 -3.79 -4.07
C LEU A 21 -9.31 -4.47 -3.99
N ASN A 22 -9.89 -4.63 -2.78
CA ASN A 22 -11.20 -5.27 -2.61
C ASN A 22 -12.32 -4.44 -3.24
N VAL A 23 -12.15 -3.11 -3.34
CA VAL A 23 -13.09 -2.25 -4.07
C VAL A 23 -13.27 -2.67 -5.55
N ILE A 24 -12.27 -3.36 -6.12
CA ILE A 24 -12.31 -3.91 -7.48
C ILE A 24 -12.75 -5.37 -7.45
N LEU A 25 -12.21 -6.19 -6.55
CA LEU A 25 -12.46 -7.64 -6.50
C LEU A 25 -13.84 -8.01 -5.93
N CYS A 26 -14.35 -7.21 -4.99
CA CYS A 26 -15.55 -7.46 -4.22
C CYS A 26 -16.32 -6.16 -3.97
N PRO A 27 -16.92 -5.56 -5.01
CA PRO A 27 -17.65 -4.31 -4.85
C PRO A 27 -18.95 -4.53 -4.07
N GLY A 28 -19.22 -3.64 -3.11
CA GLY A 28 -20.44 -3.63 -2.31
C GLY A 28 -20.29 -4.30 -0.95
N THR A 29 -21.41 -4.65 -0.32
CA THR A 29 -21.47 -5.22 1.03
C THR A 29 -21.96 -6.67 1.07
N GLY A 30 -22.21 -7.27 -0.10
CA GLY A 30 -22.68 -8.66 -0.25
C GLY A 30 -21.55 -9.66 -0.46
N PRO A 31 -21.91 -10.93 -0.77
CA PRO A 31 -20.93 -11.96 -1.15
C PRO A 31 -20.11 -11.52 -2.36
N CYS A 32 -18.81 -11.80 -2.34
CA CYS A 32 -17.93 -11.48 -3.46
C CYS A 32 -18.30 -12.33 -4.69
N PRO A 33 -18.41 -11.71 -5.88
CA PRO A 33 -18.77 -12.46 -7.08
C PRO A 33 -17.63 -13.39 -7.50
N ALA A 34 -17.95 -14.65 -7.83
CA ALA A 34 -16.95 -15.58 -8.36
C ALA A 34 -16.47 -15.18 -9.77
N VAL A 35 -17.36 -14.58 -10.57
CA VAL A 35 -17.08 -14.13 -11.95
C VAL A 35 -17.50 -12.67 -12.10
N ARG A 36 -16.66 -11.85 -12.72
CA ARG A 36 -16.96 -10.45 -13.03
C ARG A 36 -16.45 -10.09 -14.41
N GLY A 37 -17.31 -9.50 -15.25
CA GLY A 37 -16.92 -9.11 -16.62
C GLY A 37 -16.36 -10.28 -17.44
N SER A 38 -16.96 -11.47 -17.33
CA SER A 38 -16.52 -12.72 -17.96
C SER A 38 -15.16 -13.27 -17.48
N VAL A 39 -14.59 -12.73 -16.41
CA VAL A 39 -13.37 -13.24 -15.78
C VAL A 39 -13.71 -14.01 -14.50
N LEU A 40 -13.26 -15.25 -14.40
CA LEU A 40 -13.26 -16.02 -13.14
C LEU A 40 -12.21 -15.44 -12.19
N LEU A 41 -12.66 -14.90 -11.05
CA LEU A 41 -11.81 -14.12 -10.16
C LEU A 41 -10.99 -15.01 -9.21
N TYR A 42 -11.58 -16.08 -8.69
CA TYR A 42 -11.01 -16.90 -7.63
C TYR A 42 -10.83 -18.36 -8.08
N ARG A 43 -9.74 -18.98 -7.64
CA ARG A 43 -9.50 -20.42 -7.79
C ARG A 43 -10.14 -21.21 -6.65
N ASP A 44 -10.09 -20.65 -5.46
CA ASP A 44 -10.61 -21.17 -4.20
C ASP A 44 -10.95 -19.99 -3.27
N ASP A 45 -11.26 -20.24 -2.01
CA ASP A 45 -11.74 -19.24 -1.05
C ASP A 45 -10.75 -18.09 -0.74
N SER A 46 -9.50 -18.18 -1.20
CA SER A 46 -8.45 -17.19 -0.89
C SER A 46 -7.56 -16.80 -2.07
N HIS A 47 -7.43 -17.64 -3.09
CA HIS A 47 -6.53 -17.38 -4.22
C HIS A 47 -7.28 -16.77 -5.40
N ILE A 48 -6.82 -15.62 -5.88
CA ILE A 48 -7.25 -15.10 -7.18
C ILE A 48 -6.62 -15.89 -8.33
N THR A 49 -7.28 -15.91 -9.49
CA THR A 49 -6.73 -16.53 -10.70
C THR A 49 -5.59 -15.67 -11.28
N ASN A 50 -4.71 -16.28 -12.08
CA ASN A 50 -3.66 -15.54 -12.79
C ASN A 50 -4.25 -14.44 -13.69
N THR A 51 -5.38 -14.73 -14.36
CA THR A 51 -6.07 -13.74 -15.19
C THR A 51 -6.54 -12.55 -14.36
N ALA A 52 -7.15 -12.78 -13.19
CA ALA A 52 -7.55 -11.70 -12.29
C ALA A 52 -6.35 -10.87 -11.81
N ALA A 53 -5.24 -11.52 -11.45
CA ALA A 53 -4.02 -10.84 -11.03
C ALA A 53 -3.44 -9.93 -12.13
N VAL A 54 -3.33 -10.43 -13.37
CA VAL A 54 -2.87 -9.64 -14.53
C VAL A 54 -3.79 -8.45 -14.78
N MET A 55 -5.11 -8.64 -14.69
CA MET A 55 -6.10 -7.57 -14.89
C MET A 55 -6.06 -6.50 -13.79
N LEU A 56 -5.68 -6.87 -12.55
CA LEU A 56 -5.51 -5.92 -11.45
C LEU A 56 -4.22 -5.09 -11.54
N GLY A 57 -3.23 -5.55 -12.31
CA GLY A 57 -1.91 -4.94 -12.42
C GLY A 57 -1.93 -3.42 -12.60
N PRO A 58 -2.65 -2.86 -13.60
CA PRO A 58 -2.70 -1.42 -13.81
C PRO A 58 -3.29 -0.63 -12.63
N ALA A 59 -4.30 -1.17 -11.95
CA ALA A 59 -4.91 -0.51 -10.79
C ALA A 59 -3.96 -0.52 -9.59
N LEU A 60 -3.26 -1.64 -9.37
CA LEU A 60 -2.23 -1.74 -8.34
C LEU A 60 -1.07 -0.78 -8.63
N GLU A 61 -0.57 -0.75 -9.87
CA GLU A 61 0.49 0.17 -10.29
C GLU A 61 0.10 1.62 -10.05
N HIS A 62 -1.11 2.02 -10.45
CA HIS A 62 -1.62 3.37 -10.22
C HIS A 62 -1.70 3.71 -8.73
N ALA A 63 -2.19 2.78 -7.90
CA ALA A 63 -2.27 2.96 -6.45
C ALA A 63 -0.87 3.10 -5.83
N LEU A 64 0.09 2.28 -6.27
CA LEU A 64 1.48 2.36 -5.81
C LEU A 64 2.12 3.69 -6.20
N VAL A 65 2.04 4.11 -7.46
CA VAL A 65 2.63 5.39 -7.91
C VAL A 65 2.00 6.58 -7.19
N THR A 66 0.69 6.53 -6.91
CA THR A 66 0.00 7.60 -6.18
C THR A 66 0.36 7.64 -4.70
N LYS A 67 0.59 6.48 -4.07
CA LYS A 67 0.94 6.36 -2.65
C LYS A 67 2.43 6.47 -2.37
N VAL A 68 3.28 6.23 -3.38
CA VAL A 68 4.73 6.42 -3.31
C VAL A 68 5.02 7.91 -3.26
N GLN A 69 4.89 8.45 -2.06
CA GLN A 69 5.47 9.71 -1.63
C GLN A 69 6.85 9.41 -1.01
N LEU A 70 7.71 8.69 -1.71
CA LEU A 70 9.10 8.56 -1.28
C LEU A 70 9.78 9.93 -1.48
N PRO A 71 10.20 10.67 -0.43
CA PRO A 71 11.30 11.58 -0.63
C PRO A 71 12.50 10.69 -0.95
N LEU A 72 13.03 10.74 -2.17
CA LEU A 72 14.34 10.15 -2.49
C LEU A 72 15.50 10.85 -1.74
N ARG A 73 15.23 11.56 -0.63
CA ARG A 73 16.25 12.06 0.31
C ARG A 73 16.24 11.18 1.55
N GLY A 74 17.15 10.21 1.58
CA GLY A 74 17.58 9.59 2.83
C GLY A 74 18.07 10.65 3.84
N PRO A 75 18.17 10.30 5.13
CA PRO A 75 18.64 11.23 6.14
C PRO A 75 20.04 11.73 5.77
N ARG A 76 20.15 13.03 5.48
CA ARG A 76 21.46 13.70 5.43
C ARG A 76 21.99 13.62 6.86
N LEU A 77 22.96 12.76 7.10
CA LEU A 77 23.77 12.79 8.32
C LEU A 77 24.23 14.24 8.49
N GLN A 78 23.65 14.94 9.46
CA GLN A 78 24.04 16.30 9.76
C GLN A 78 25.43 16.20 10.37
N SER A 79 26.44 16.63 9.63
CA SER A 79 27.75 16.92 10.21
C SER A 79 27.54 17.99 11.27
N SER A 80 27.53 17.58 12.53
CA SER A 80 27.41 18.44 13.69
C SER A 80 28.46 19.55 13.61
N GLN A 81 28.02 20.77 13.31
CA GLN A 81 28.80 21.96 13.61
C GLN A 81 28.71 22.18 15.13
N THR A 82 29.70 21.72 15.88
CA THR A 82 29.94 22.28 17.22
C THR A 82 30.68 23.59 17.05
N ALA A 83 29.92 24.68 17.13
CA ALA A 83 30.42 26.00 17.42
C ALA A 83 31.20 25.96 18.75
N GLY A 84 32.51 26.23 18.68
CA GLY A 84 33.35 26.51 19.84
C GLY A 84 33.31 28.02 20.13
N THR A 85 32.72 28.36 21.27
CA THR A 85 32.51 29.67 21.92
C THR A 85 33.73 30.61 21.94
N PRO A 86 33.56 31.96 21.88
CA PRO A 86 34.64 32.91 22.13
C PRO A 86 34.92 33.04 23.64
N ARG A 87 36.19 33.16 24.04
CA ARG A 87 36.57 33.59 25.39
C ARG A 87 37.65 34.67 25.34
N SER A 88 37.25 35.81 25.89
CA SER A 88 37.95 36.94 26.52
C SER A 88 39.38 37.28 26.09
#